data_AF-A0A2A8HMS4-F1
#
_entry.id   AF-A0A2A8HMS4-F1
#
_cell.length_a   1.000
_cell.length_b   1.000
_cell.length_c   1.000
_cell.angle_alpha   90.00
_cell.angle_beta   90.00
_cell.angle_gamma   90.00
#
_symmetry.space_group_name_H-M   'P 1'
#
loop_
_entity.id
_entity.type
_entity.pdbx_description
1 polymer ?
#
loop_
_entity_poly.entity_id
_entity_poly.type
_entity_poly.pdbx_seq_one_letter_code
_entity_poly.pdbx_strand_id
1 'polypeptide(L)' 'MAVELLEQPLSVMPPEEPFSGAGIYALYYNGPHDAYTTLCELDRARFKYPVYIGKAAGEVVPVSWTGC' A
#
# COMPACT_ATOMS: atom_id res chain seq x y z
N MET A 1 14.93 -5.46 -2.64
CA MET A 1 13.50 -5.49 -3.06
C MET A 1 12.56 -5.08 -1.94
N ALA A 2 12.59 -5.67 -0.73
CA ALA A 2 11.73 -5.21 0.37
C ALA A 2 12.15 -3.86 1.00
N VAL A 3 13.45 -3.57 1.03
CA VAL A 3 13.99 -2.32 1.60
C VAL A 3 13.50 -1.09 0.84
N GLU A 4 13.43 -1.18 -0.49
CA GLU A 4 13.01 -0.08 -1.38
C GLU A 4 11.56 0.36 -1.15
N LEU A 5 10.66 -0.57 -0.76
CA LEU A 5 9.28 -0.23 -0.40
C LEU A 5 9.22 0.52 0.94
N LEU A 6 10.09 0.20 1.89
CA LEU A 6 10.12 0.79 3.22
C LEU A 6 10.75 2.19 3.25
N GLU A 7 11.50 2.55 2.20
CA GLU A 7 12.13 3.87 2.05
C GLU A 7 11.21 4.88 1.34
N GLN A 8 10.08 4.44 0.78
CA GLN A 8 9.12 5.32 0.14
C GLN A 8 8.34 6.17 1.16
N PRO A 9 8.00 7.42 0.82
CA PRO A 9 7.17 8.24 1.68
C PRO A 9 5.78 7.61 1.83
N LEU A 10 5.22 7.71 3.05
CA LEU A 10 3.84 7.29 3.31
C LEU A 10 2.87 8.21 2.57
N SER A 11 1.90 7.59 1.90
CA SER A 11 0.77 8.28 1.27
C SER A 11 -0.53 7.97 2.00
N VAL A 12 -1.49 8.88 1.89
CA VAL A 12 -2.85 8.64 2.42
C VAL A 12 -3.52 7.59 1.54
N MET A 13 -4.25 6.68 2.19
CA MET A 13 -5.05 5.66 1.52
C MET A 13 -6.54 6.05 1.53
N PRO A 14 -7.25 6.03 0.39
CA PRO A 14 -6.74 5.76 -0.96
C PRO A 14 -5.91 6.92 -1.54
N PRO A 15 -5.01 6.65 -2.51
CA PRO A 15 -4.34 7.71 -3.27
C PRO A 15 -5.36 8.60 -3.98
N GLU A 16 -5.07 9.90 -4.09
CA GLU A 16 -5.98 10.90 -4.66
C GLU A 16 -6.29 10.63 -6.14
N GLU A 17 -5.29 10.18 -6.90
CA GLU A 17 -5.42 9.83 -8.31
C GLU A 17 -5.07 8.35 -8.56
N PRO A 18 -5.85 7.64 -9.41
CA PRO A 18 -5.46 6.32 -9.88
C PRO A 18 -4.15 6.39 -10.69
N PHE A 19 -3.30 5.38 -10.54
CA PHE A 19 -2.07 5.26 -11.32
C PHE A 19 -1.94 3.85 -11.90
N SER A 20 -1.29 3.77 -13.06
CA SER A 20 -0.95 2.49 -13.67
C SER A 20 0.32 1.93 -13.04
N GLY A 21 0.27 0.67 -12.62
CA GLY A 21 1.43 0.00 -12.04
C GLY A 21 1.11 -1.38 -11.47
N ALA A 22 2.09 -2.27 -11.55
CA ALA A 22 2.11 -3.52 -10.79
C ALA A 22 3.17 -3.39 -9.69
N GLY A 23 2.91 -3.94 -8.51
CA GLY A 23 3.83 -3.78 -7.39
C GLY A 23 3.35 -4.37 -6.08
N ILE A 24 4.17 -4.18 -5.05
CA ILE A 24 3.85 -4.51 -3.66
C ILE A 24 3.46 -3.22 -2.94
N TYR A 25 2.48 -3.29 -2.04
CA TYR A 25 2.09 -2.19 -1.17
C TYR A 25 1.92 -2.67 0.27
N ALA A 26 2.13 -1.76 1.22
CA ALA A 26 1.94 -2.01 2.64
C ALA A 26 0.96 -1.00 3.21
N LEU A 27 -0.01 -1.48 4.00
CA LEU A 27 -0.96 -0.61 4.71
C LEU A 27 -0.57 -0.53 6.18
N TYR A 28 -0.64 0.68 6.72
CA TYR A 28 -0.40 0.96 8.12
C TYR A 28 -1.65 1.53 8.77
N TYR A 29 -1.83 1.26 10.05
CA TYR A 29 -3.02 1.67 10.79
C TYR A 29 -2.62 2.49 12.03
N ASN A 30 -3.26 3.63 12.21
CA ASN A 30 -3.12 4.50 13.39
C ASN A 30 -4.49 5.04 13.86
N GLY A 31 -5.56 4.28 13.61
CA GLY A 31 -6.92 4.66 13.99
C GLY A 31 -7.28 4.23 15.43
N PRO A 32 -8.46 4.63 15.92
CA PRO A 32 -8.88 4.43 17.31
C PRO A 32 -9.54 3.07 17.58
N HIS A 33 -9.55 2.12 16.63
CA HIS A 33 -10.29 0.87 16.81
C HIS A 33 -9.58 -0.07 17.81
N ASP A 34 -10.31 -0.48 18.85
CA ASP A 34 -9.78 -1.22 20.01
C ASP A 34 -8.92 -2.44 19.65
N ALA A 35 -9.33 -3.21 18.63
CA ALA A 35 -8.61 -4.40 18.18
C ALA A 35 -7.14 -4.14 17.75
N TYR A 36 -6.80 -2.90 17.39
CA TYR A 36 -5.47 -2.50 16.94
C TYR A 36 -4.69 -1.68 17.97
N THR A 37 -5.24 -1.46 19.18
CA THR A 37 -4.63 -0.61 20.21
C THR A 37 -3.20 -1.04 20.55
N THR A 38 -2.99 -2.33 20.84
CA THR A 38 -1.66 -2.88 21.16
C THR A 38 -0.66 -2.65 20.02
N LEU A 39 -1.11 -2.74 18.78
CA LEU A 39 -0.26 -2.48 17.62
C LEU A 39 0.11 -1.00 17.53
N CYS A 40 -0.86 -0.10 17.68
CA CYS A 40 -0.62 1.35 17.68
C CYS A 40 0.32 1.77 18.82
N GLU A 41 0.17 1.19 20.02
CA GLU A 41 1.05 1.43 21.17
C GLU A 41 2.48 0.92 20.94
N LEU A 42 2.63 -0.27 20.32
CA LEU A 42 3.92 -0.83 19.94
C LEU A 42 4.60 0.02 18.87
N ASP A 43 3.85 0.40 17.84
CA ASP A 43 4.34 1.16 16.69
C ASP A 43 4.71 2.60 17.08
N ARG A 44 3.95 3.21 18.01
CA ARG A 44 4.09 4.61 18.46
C ARG A 44 4.02 5.61 17.30
N ALA A 45 3.11 5.39 16.36
CA ALA A 45 2.93 6.20 15.16
C ALA A 45 4.23 6.38 14.34
N ARG A 46 5.10 5.36 14.32
CA ARG A 46 6.34 5.35 13.52
C ARG A 46 6.15 4.65 12.17
N PHE A 47 4.99 4.02 11.96
CA PHE A 47 4.65 3.27 10.75
C PHE A 47 5.71 2.22 10.40
N LYS A 48 6.17 1.49 11.41
CA LYS A 48 7.16 0.42 11.30
C LYS A 48 6.51 -0.93 11.04
N TYR A 49 5.29 -1.13 11.53
CA TYR A 49 4.58 -2.41 11.46
C TYR A 49 3.33 -2.29 10.58
N PRO A 50 3.35 -2.81 9.33
CA PRO A 50 2.18 -2.81 8.48
C PRO A 50 1.13 -3.81 8.99
N VAL A 51 -0.14 -3.45 8.90
CA VAL A 51 -1.29 -4.35 9.18
C VAL A 51 -1.60 -5.27 8.00
N TYR A 52 -1.14 -4.91 6.80
CA TYR A 52 -1.38 -5.67 5.57
C TYR A 52 -0.26 -5.44 4.56
N ILE A 53 0.14 -6.50 3.87
CA ILE A 53 1.07 -6.43 2.74
C ILE A 53 0.39 -7.12 1.56
N GLY A 54 0.20 -6.36 0.48
CA GLY A 54 -0.48 -6.81 -0.73
C GLY A 54 0.38 -6.70 -1.97
N LYS A 55 -0.01 -7.43 -3.02
CA LYS A 55 0.57 -7.31 -4.36
C LYS A 55 -0.53 -6.98 -5.35
N ALA A 56 -0.34 -5.98 -6.18
CA ALA A 56 -1.17 -5.70 -7.36
C ALA A 56 -0.45 -6.18 -8.61
N ALA A 57 -1.14 -6.95 -9.46
CA ALA A 57 -0.58 -7.46 -10.72
C ALA A 57 -0.61 -6.44 -11.88
N GLY A 58 -1.10 -5.22 -11.64
CA GLY A 58 -1.36 -4.21 -12.67
C GLY A 58 -2.63 -4.53 -13.46
N GLU A 59 -3.32 -3.49 -13.90
CA GLU A 59 -4.40 -3.64 -14.87
C GLU A 59 -3.77 -3.86 -16.25
N VAL A 60 -4.01 -5.03 -16.85
CA VAL A 60 -3.80 -5.22 -18.28
C VAL A 60 -4.86 -4.39 -18.99
N VAL A 61 -4.54 -3.17 -19.40
CA VAL A 61 -5.31 -2.54 -20.48
C VAL A 61 -5.24 -3.50 -21.66
N PRO A 62 -6.35 -4.09 -22.13
CA PRO A 62 -6.29 -4.88 -23.34
C PRO A 62 -5.81 -3.92 -24.43
N VAL A 63 -4.67 -4.22 -25.05
CA VAL A 63 -4.28 -3.59 -26.32
C VAL A 63 -5.52 -3.66 -27.19
N SER A 64 -6.09 -2.51 -27.54
CA SER A 64 -7.11 -2.45 -28.57
C SER A 64 -6.46 -3.05 -29.80
N TRP A 65 -6.97 -4.21 -30.23
CA TRP A 65 -6.62 -4.83 -31.49
C TRP A 65 -7.13 -3.91 -32.60
N THR A 66 -6.34 -2.90 -32.95
CA THR A 66 -6.52 -2.09 -34.14
C THR A 66 -5.43 -2.48 -35.12
N GLY A 67 -5.76 -3.45 -35.98
CA GLY A 67 -5.15 -3.62 -37.29
C GLY A 67 -3.90 -4.50 -37.38
N CYS A 68 -4.10 -5.77 -37.72
CA CYS A 68 -3.59 -6.34 -38.97
C CYS A 68 -4.45 -7.52 -39.40
#